data_AF-A0A391PA66-F1
#
_entry.id   AF-A0A391PA66-F1
#
_cell.length_a   1.000
_cell.length_b   1.000
_cell.length_c   1.000
_cell.angle_alpha   90.00
_cell.angle_beta   90.00
_cell.angle_gamma   90.00
#
_symmetry.space_group_name_H-M   'P 1'
#
loop_
_entity.id
_entity.type
_entity.pdbx_description
1 polymer ?
#
loop_
_entity_poly.entity_id
_entity_poly.type
_entity_poly.pdbx_seq_one_letter_code
_entity_poly.pdbx_strand_id
1 'polypeptide(L)' 'MATAPADTPCPSCSGQAKRRIGAPALGAGNSSGMRLQDATRVTADRPDVVSSLPASRRRAPVTANPLHRKLPRP' A
#
# COMPACT_ATOMS: atom_id res chain seq x y z
N MET A 1 27.30 13.48 -11.17
CA MET A 1 26.05 14.07 -10.67
C MET A 1 26.41 14.98 -9.51
N ALA A 2 26.15 16.29 -9.61
CA ALA A 2 26.46 17.24 -8.54
C ALA A 2 25.29 17.32 -7.55
N THR A 3 25.59 17.24 -6.25
CA THR A 3 24.61 17.39 -5.18
C THR A 3 24.47 18.86 -4.84
N ALA A 4 23.30 19.45 -5.08
CA ALA A 4 23.00 20.81 -4.61
C ALA A 4 22.88 20.82 -3.07
N PRO A 5 23.42 21.84 -2.38
CA PRO A 5 23.32 21.97 -0.92
C PRO A 5 21.88 22.21 -0.46
N ALA A 6 21.60 21.95 0.82
CA ALA A 6 20.29 22.15 1.43
C ALA A 6 19.98 23.64 1.67
N ASP A 7 21.02 24.43 1.94
CA ASP A 7 20.94 25.86 2.20
C ASP A 7 22.01 26.60 1.41
N THR A 8 21.67 27.79 0.91
CA THR A 8 22.59 28.70 0.22
C THR A 8 22.33 30.14 0.65
N PRO A 9 23.35 31.01 0.66
CA PRO A 9 23.14 32.43 0.92
C PRO A 9 22.25 33.04 -0.17
N CYS A 10 21.26 33.82 0.26
CA CYS A 10 20.36 34.51 -0.65
C CYS A 10 21.09 35.68 -1.33
N PRO A 11 21.09 35.77 -2.67
CA PRO A 11 21.80 36.83 -3.38
C PRO A 11 21.17 38.22 -3.20
N SER A 12 19.91 38.31 -2.72
CA SER A 12 19.22 39.59 -2.53
C SER A 12 19.28 40.13 -1.10
N CYS A 13 19.22 39.26 -0.08
CA CYS A 13 19.12 39.69 1.32
C CYS A 13 20.16 39.05 2.25
N SER A 14 21.07 38.23 1.74
CA SER A 14 22.11 37.48 2.49
C SER A 14 21.61 36.50 3.57
N GLY A 15 20.29 36.35 3.73
CA GLY A 15 19.69 35.33 4.60
C GLY A 15 19.89 33.91 4.07
N GLN A 16 19.63 32.91 4.92
CA GLN A 16 19.71 31.50 4.52
C GLN A 16 18.49 31.09 3.68
N ALA A 17 18.72 30.74 2.41
CA ALA A 17 17.69 30.25 1.51
C ALA A 17 17.66 28.71 1.48
N LYS A 18 16.53 28.14 1.90
CA LYS A 18 16.32 26.69 1.93
C LYS A 18 15.94 26.13 0.57
N ARG A 19 16.48 24.96 0.23
CA ARG A 19 16.09 24.19 -0.96
C ARG A 19 14.64 23.72 -0.83
N ARG A 20 13.78 24.12 -1.78
CA ARG A 20 12.37 23.71 -1.85
C ARG A 20 12.14 22.46 -2.69
N ILE A 21 12.85 22.34 -3.81
CA ILE A 21 12.72 21.21 -4.73
C ILE A 21 13.93 20.30 -4.52
N GLY A 22 13.67 19.10 -4.00
CA GLY A 22 14.69 18.06 -3.84
C GLY A 22 14.87 17.22 -5.10
N ALA A 23 15.83 16.29 -5.05
CA ALA A 23 15.92 15.27 -6.08
C ALA A 23 14.61 14.45 -6.13
N PRO A 24 14.16 14.03 -7.33
CA PRO A 24 13.05 13.10 -7.42
C PRO A 24 13.36 11.84 -6.60
N ALA A 25 12.35 11.27 -5.94
CA ALA A 25 12.48 10.05 -5.14
C ALA A 25 12.62 8.82 -6.05
N LEU A 26 13.74 8.76 -6.79
CA LEU A 26 14.07 7.66 -7.69
C LEU A 26 14.13 6.36 -6.86
N GLY A 27 13.23 5.42 -7.14
CA GLY A 27 13.06 4.16 -6.39
C GLY A 27 11.77 4.06 -5.57
N ALA A 28 11.08 5.17 -5.29
CA ALA A 28 9.79 5.15 -4.58
C ALA A 28 8.68 4.42 -5.35
N GLY A 29 8.83 4.29 -6.67
CA GLY A 29 7.88 3.59 -7.55
C GLY A 29 7.71 2.09 -7.25
N ASN A 30 8.68 1.45 -6.59
CA ASN A 30 8.55 0.05 -6.16
C ASN A 30 8.14 -0.10 -4.68
N SER A 31 7.71 0.98 -4.04
CA SER A 31 7.17 0.90 -2.68
C SER A 31 5.89 0.05 -2.65
N SER A 32 5.62 -0.60 -1.52
CA SER A 32 4.38 -1.38 -1.34
C SER A 32 3.13 -0.55 -1.59
N GLY A 33 3.13 0.73 -1.16
CA GLY A 33 2.03 1.66 -1.39
C GLY A 33 1.77 1.93 -2.87
N MET A 34 2.83 2.21 -3.65
CA MET A 34 2.70 2.49 -5.09
C MET A 34 2.26 1.24 -5.86
N ARG A 35 2.83 0.07 -5.54
CA ARG A 35 2.41 -1.21 -6.13
C ARG A 35 0.94 -1.53 -5.85
N LEU A 36 0.44 -1.19 -4.67
CA LEU A 36 -0.97 -1.41 -4.32
C LEU A 36 -1.89 -0.48 -5.11
N GLN A 37 -1.51 0.77 -5.32
CA GLN A 37 -2.26 1.72 -6.17
C GLN A 37 -2.32 1.26 -7.63
N ASP A 38 -1.20 0.77 -8.17
CA ASP A 38 -1.17 0.25 -9.54
C ASP A 38 -2.02 -1.02 -9.68
N ALA A 39 -1.93 -1.94 -8.71
CA ALA A 39 -2.75 -3.15 -8.69
C ALA A 39 -4.25 -2.83 -8.63
N THR A 40 -4.67 -1.87 -7.81
CA THR A 40 -6.09 -1.46 -7.73
C THR A 40 -6.56 -0.71 -8.96
N ARG A 41 -5.69 0.02 -9.66
CA ARG A 41 -6.05 0.66 -10.93
C ARG A 41 -6.31 -0.38 -12.03
N VAL A 42 -5.51 -1.44 -12.10
CA VAL A 42 -5.62 -2.49 -13.13
C VAL A 42 -6.94 -3.25 -13.04
N THR A 43 -7.53 -3.40 -11.85
CA THR A 43 -8.79 -4.16 -11.68
C THR A 43 -10.00 -3.49 -12.34
N ALA A 44 -9.94 -2.19 -12.64
CA ALA A 44 -11.00 -1.50 -13.37
C ALA A 44 -11.13 -2.01 -14.82
N ASP A 45 -10.01 -2.29 -15.47
CA ASP A 45 -9.97 -2.75 -16.86
C ASP A 45 -9.87 -4.27 -16.97
N ARG A 46 -9.18 -4.92 -16.02
CA ARG A 46 -8.90 -6.36 -16.00
C ARG A 46 -9.04 -6.89 -14.57
N PRO A 47 -10.27 -7.07 -14.07
CA PRO A 47 -10.47 -7.67 -12.77
C PRO A 47 -10.03 -9.15 -12.77
N ASP A 48 -9.33 -9.57 -11.72
CA ASP A 48 -9.03 -10.99 -11.52
C ASP A 48 -10.32 -11.75 -11.20
N VAL A 49 -10.76 -12.60 -12.12
CA VAL A 49 -11.93 -13.46 -11.93
C VAL A 49 -11.49 -14.76 -11.27
N VAL A 50 -12.12 -15.11 -10.15
CA VAL A 50 -11.85 -16.37 -9.46
C VAL A 50 -12.45 -17.52 -10.27
N SER A 51 -11.60 -18.28 -10.97
CA SER A 51 -12.02 -19.41 -11.82
C SER A 51 -12.22 -20.72 -11.05
N SER A 52 -11.71 -20.79 -9.82
CA SER A 52 -11.83 -21.97 -8.97
C SER A 52 -11.64 -21.60 -7.51
N LEU A 53 -12.26 -22.38 -6.61
CA LEU A 53 -11.99 -22.26 -5.18
C LEU A 53 -10.51 -22.55 -4.88
N PRO A 54 -9.88 -21.84 -3.93
CA PRO A 54 -8.52 -22.15 -3.50
C PRO A 54 -8.42 -23.60 -3.03
N ALA A 55 -7.33 -24.27 -3.41
CA ALA A 55 -7.11 -25.69 -3.13
C ALA A 55 -7.10 -26.02 -1.62
N SER A 56 -6.72 -25.05 -0.78
CA SER A 56 -6.75 -25.19 0.68
C SER A 56 -8.04 -24.60 1.24
N ARG A 57 -8.99 -25.48 1.59
CA ARG A 57 -10.05 -25.14 2.53
C ARG A 57 -9.50 -25.31 3.93
N ARG A 58 -9.14 -24.21 4.59
CA ARG A 58 -8.96 -24.23 6.04
C ARG A 58 -10.33 -24.54 6.64
N ARG A 59 -10.52 -25.74 7.20
CA ARG A 59 -11.77 -26.11 7.86
C ARG A 59 -12.01 -25.12 8.99
N ALA A 60 -13.20 -24.52 9.01
CA ALA A 60 -13.61 -23.72 10.16
C ALA A 60 -13.65 -24.64 11.39
N PRO A 61 -13.12 -24.18 12.55
CA PRO A 61 -13.18 -24.97 13.77
C PRO A 61 -14.64 -25.20 14.15
N VAL A 62 -15.03 -26.47 14.27
CA VAL A 62 -16.35 -26.85 14.79
C VAL A 62 -16.26 -26.88 16.31
N THR A 63 -17.12 -26.14 16.99
CA THR A 63 -17.20 -26.19 18.45
C THR A 63 -18.11 -27.35 18.88
N ALA A 64 -17.67 -28.13 19.86
CA ALA A 64 -18.41 -29.26 20.42
C ALA A 64 -19.28 -28.86 21.64
N ASN A 65 -19.60 -27.56 21.78
CA ASN A 65 -20.34 -27.08 22.94
C ASN A 65 -21.79 -27.64 22.93
N PRO A 66 -22.20 -28.42 23.94
CA PRO A 66 -23.54 -29.01 23.98
C PRO A 66 -24.66 -27.96 24.05
N LEU A 67 -24.36 -26.73 24.50
CA LEU A 67 -25.32 -25.63 24.55
C LEU A 67 -25.79 -25.18 23.16
N HIS A 68 -25.04 -25.46 22.10
CA HIS A 68 -25.43 -25.15 20.72
C HIS A 68 -26.74 -25.82 20.30
N ARG A 69 -27.13 -26.93 20.95
CA ARG A 69 -28.41 -27.61 20.70
C ARG A 69 -29.63 -26.78 21.08
N LYS A 70 -29.45 -25.74 21.91
CA LYS A 70 -30.52 -24.84 22.36
C LYS A 70 -30.74 -23.64 21.44
N LEU A 71 -29.86 -23.44 20.45
CA LEU A 71 -30.00 -22.34 19.51
C LEU A 71 -31.18 -22.59 18.56
N PRO A 72 -31.91 -21.54 18.13
CA PRO A 72 -32.91 -21.66 17.07
C PRO A 72 -32.27 -22.22 15.81
N ARG A 73 -32.93 -23.19 15.18
CA ARG A 73 -32.45 -23.76 13.92
C ARG A 73 -32.84 -22.83 12.77
N PRO A 74 -31.91 -22.50 11.85
CA PRO A 74 -32.23 -21.79 10.62
C PRO A 74 -33.11 -22.64 9.69
#